data_AF-A0A6I7WH36-F1
#
_entry.id   AF-A0A6I7WH36-F1
#
_cell.length_a   1.000
_cell.length_b   1.000
_cell.length_c   1.000
_cell.angle_alpha   90.00
_cell.angle_beta   90.00
_cell.angle_gamma   90.00
#
_symmetry.space_group_name_H-M   'P 1'
#
loop_
_entity.id
_entity.type
_entity.pdbx_description
1 polymer ?
#
loop_
_entity_poly.entity_id
_entity_poly.type
_entity_poly.pdbx_seq_one_letter_code
_entity_poly.pdbx_strand_id
1 'polypeptide(L)'
;MLIILPFAITILLVLVLCPIAKALSLTDKPCSRKNHSGEIPLIGGISIYLCLLILIYWVPIKSYWYIISATLIVICGIIDDYKHLNHKWRLGVEMIATLMMITWGGMEITNLGNLFGFGDIKLGNLSTTITIIAVVGGINAFLIWSMVLMEQLGAYHS
;
A
#
# COMPACT_ATOMS: atom_id res chain seq x y z
N MET A 1 12.64 -13.41 16.06
CA MET A 1 13.05 -13.79 14.69
C MET A 1 12.14 -13.19 13.62
N LEU A 2 10.81 -13.29 13.76
CA LEU A 2 9.82 -12.84 12.76
C LEU A 2 9.87 -11.35 12.36
N ILE A 3 10.42 -10.46 13.18
CA ILE A 3 10.52 -9.02 12.88
C ILE A 3 11.93 -8.63 12.38
N ILE A 4 12.98 -9.23 12.95
CA ILE A 4 14.37 -8.91 12.63
C ILE A 4 14.70 -9.29 11.18
N LEU A 5 14.19 -10.43 10.72
CA LEU A 5 14.42 -10.93 9.36
C LEU A 5 13.84 -9.99 8.27
N PRO A 6 12.53 -9.63 8.28
CA PRO A 6 12.00 -8.67 7.31
C PRO A 6 12.74 -7.33 7.35
N PHE A 7 13.09 -6.86 8.55
CA PHE A 7 13.80 -5.60 8.71
C PHE A 7 15.17 -5.63 8.00
N ALA A 8 15.96 -6.66 8.25
CA ALA A 8 17.27 -6.83 7.61
C ALA A 8 17.16 -7.00 6.08
N ILE A 9 16.22 -7.82 5.60
CA ILE A 9 15.98 -8.03 4.18
C ILE A 9 15.56 -6.72 3.49
N THR A 10 14.64 -5.96 4.11
CA THR A 10 14.18 -4.70 3.54
C THR A 10 15.32 -3.68 3.45
N ILE A 11 16.18 -3.57 4.47
CA ILE A 11 17.37 -2.69 4.41
C ILE A 11 18.28 -3.11 3.26
N LEU A 12 18.58 -4.40 3.14
CA LEU A 12 19.43 -4.90 2.06
C LEU A 12 18.83 -4.61 0.68
N LEU A 13 17.53 -4.85 0.50
CA LEU A 13 16.82 -4.55 -0.75
C LEU A 13 16.84 -3.06 -1.07
N VAL A 14 16.65 -2.18 -0.08
CA VAL A 14 16.75 -0.73 -0.29
C VAL A 14 18.15 -0.35 -0.79
N LEU A 15 19.20 -0.86 -0.14
CA LEU A 15 20.59 -0.58 -0.52
C LEU A 15 20.93 -1.07 -1.94
N VAL A 16 20.44 -2.24 -2.32
CA VAL A 16 20.65 -2.83 -3.66
C VAL A 16 19.83 -2.13 -4.74
N LEU A 17 18.57 -1.79 -4.46
CA LEU A 17 17.67 -1.18 -5.44
C LEU A 17 17.93 0.30 -5.66
N CYS A 18 18.53 1.00 -4.68
CA CYS A 18 18.84 2.42 -4.78
C CYS A 18 19.71 2.78 -6.00
N PRO A 19 20.88 2.14 -6.26
CA PRO A 19 21.65 2.42 -7.47
C PRO A 19 20.93 2.01 -8.76
N ILE A 20 20.13 0.93 -8.74
CA ILE A 20 19.37 0.46 -9.90
C ILE A 20 18.28 1.46 -10.27
N ALA A 21 17.53 1.98 -9.29
CA ALA A 21 16.50 2.97 -9.52
C ALA A 21 17.05 4.28 -10.08
N LYS A 22 18.22 4.72 -9.60
CA LYS A 22 18.94 5.86 -10.19
C LYS A 22 19.34 5.60 -11.65
N ALA A 23 19.86 4.40 -11.95
CA ALA A 23 20.22 4.03 -13.31
C ALA A 23 19.01 3.96 -14.27
N LEU A 24 17.85 3.52 -13.77
CA LEU A 24 16.60 3.45 -14.52
C LEU A 24 15.81 4.77 -14.57
N SER A 25 16.33 5.87 -13.98
CA SER A 25 15.59 7.13 -13.79
C SER A 25 14.24 6.95 -13.09
N LEU A 26 14.12 5.91 -12.25
CA LEU A 26 12.95 5.65 -11.41
C LEU A 26 13.04 6.49 -10.13
N THR A 27 13.13 7.80 -10.33
CA THR A 27 13.46 8.79 -9.31
C THR A 27 12.52 9.97 -9.38
N ASP A 28 12.14 10.49 -8.21
CA ASP A 28 11.43 11.76 -8.03
C ASP A 28 12.39 12.87 -8.44
N LYS A 29 12.08 13.53 -9.54
CA LYS A 29 12.86 14.68 -10.02
C LYS A 29 12.35 15.94 -9.33
N PRO A 30 13.25 16.86 -8.92
CA PRO A 30 12.81 18.12 -8.35
C PRO A 30 11.96 18.89 -9.37
N CYS A 31 10.76 19.28 -8.95
CA CYS A 31 9.80 20.05 -9.73
C CYS A 31 9.60 21.42 -9.05
N SER A 32 8.94 22.39 -9.70
CA SER A 32 8.79 23.79 -9.22
C SER A 32 8.20 23.94 -7.80
N ARG A 33 7.66 22.86 -7.22
CA ARG A 33 7.06 22.76 -5.89
C ARG A 33 7.90 21.97 -4.86
N LYS A 34 8.99 21.31 -5.27
CA LYS A 34 9.85 20.44 -4.43
C LYS A 34 11.29 20.95 -4.43
N ASN A 35 11.65 21.72 -3.41
CA ASN A 35 12.99 22.32 -3.27
C ASN A 35 13.96 21.33 -2.58
N HIS A 36 14.27 20.20 -3.22
CA HIS A 36 15.31 19.27 -2.75
C HIS A 36 16.48 19.21 -3.74
N SER A 37 17.71 19.08 -3.23
CA SER A 37 18.88 18.87 -4.07
C SER A 37 19.04 17.38 -4.39
N GLY A 38 18.83 16.99 -5.65
CA GLY A 38 19.13 15.65 -6.17
C GLY A 38 17.90 14.75 -6.35
N GLU A 39 18.05 13.69 -7.14
CA GLU A 39 16.98 12.75 -7.49
C GLU A 39 16.72 11.72 -6.36
N ILE A 40 15.48 11.59 -5.88
CA ILE A 40 15.11 10.65 -4.80
C ILE A 40 14.54 9.37 -5.43
N PRO A 41 15.15 8.18 -5.25
CA PRO A 41 14.66 6.94 -5.86
C PRO A 41 13.35 6.44 -5.23
N LEU A 42 12.34 6.14 -6.06
CA LEU A 42 11.04 5.59 -5.60
C LEU A 42 11.11 4.07 -5.44
N ILE A 43 11.86 3.63 -4.42
CA ILE A 43 12.09 2.20 -4.16
C ILE A 43 11.47 1.68 -2.88
N GLY A 44 11.04 2.54 -1.95
CA GLY A 44 10.60 2.12 -0.61
C GLY A 44 9.50 1.05 -0.65
N GLY A 45 8.40 1.34 -1.36
CA GLY A 45 7.29 0.38 -1.52
C GLY A 45 7.70 -0.89 -2.26
N ILE A 46 8.56 -0.78 -3.27
CA ILE A 46 9.07 -1.92 -4.05
C ILE A 46 9.92 -2.84 -3.16
N SER A 47 10.81 -2.28 -2.34
CA SER A 47 11.65 -3.02 -1.40
C SER A 47 10.80 -3.79 -0.38
N ILE A 48 9.75 -3.16 0.16
CA ILE A 48 8.83 -3.82 1.12
C ILE A 48 8.08 -4.97 0.44
N TYR A 49 7.56 -4.75 -0.77
CA TYR A 49 6.85 -5.79 -1.51
C TYR A 49 7.74 -6.97 -1.89
N LEU A 50 8.97 -6.72 -2.35
CA LEU A 50 9.94 -7.77 -2.62
C LEU A 50 10.34 -8.53 -1.35
N CYS A 51 10.47 -7.84 -0.21
CA CYS A 51 10.65 -8.52 1.07
C CYS A 51 9.48 -9.44 1.40
N LEU A 52 8.23 -9.00 1.18
CA LEU A 52 7.04 -9.85 1.37
C LEU A 52 7.10 -11.08 0.47
N LEU A 53 7.46 -10.95 -0.80
CA LEU A 53 7.60 -12.09 -1.72
C LEU A 53 8.65 -13.10 -1.25
N ILE A 54 9.79 -12.63 -0.72
CA ILE A 54 10.82 -13.52 -0.16
C ILE A 54 10.29 -14.24 1.10
N LEU A 55 9.53 -13.54 1.95
CA LEU A 55 9.00 -14.12 3.17
C LEU A 55 7.96 -15.22 2.94
N ILE A 56 7.31 -15.25 1.78
CA ILE A 56 6.32 -16.29 1.43
C ILE A 56 6.94 -17.70 1.41
N TYR A 57 8.25 -17.82 1.18
CA TYR A 57 8.93 -19.12 1.27
C TYR A 57 8.99 -19.66 2.71
N TRP A 58 8.82 -18.81 3.72
CA TRP A 58 8.81 -19.19 5.13
C TRP A 58 7.44 -19.07 5.80
N VAL A 59 6.50 -18.37 5.18
CA VAL A 59 5.16 -18.12 5.73
C VAL A 59 4.10 -18.78 4.84
N PRO A 60 3.27 -19.69 5.39
CA PRO A 60 2.21 -20.32 4.61
C PRO A 60 1.17 -19.29 4.18
N ILE A 61 1.04 -19.12 2.86
CA ILE A 61 -0.01 -18.32 2.23
C ILE A 61 -1.27 -19.15 2.07
N LYS A 62 -2.42 -18.60 2.52
CA LYS A 62 -3.72 -19.29 2.36
C LYS A 62 -4.24 -19.25 0.94
N SER A 63 -3.90 -18.21 0.17
CA SER A 63 -4.37 -18.03 -1.20
C SER A 63 -3.41 -17.16 -2.02
N TYR A 64 -3.13 -17.57 -3.25
CA TYR A 64 -2.32 -16.79 -4.20
C TYR A 64 -3.01 -15.49 -4.63
N TRP A 65 -4.33 -15.42 -4.50
CA TRP A 65 -5.10 -14.21 -4.80
C TRP A 65 -4.68 -13.01 -3.93
N TYR A 66 -4.16 -13.26 -2.73
CA TYR A 66 -3.62 -12.19 -1.89
C TYR A 66 -2.37 -11.55 -2.50
N ILE A 67 -1.50 -12.37 -3.08
CA ILE A 67 -0.29 -11.89 -3.77
C ILE A 67 -0.71 -11.10 -5.00
N ILE A 68 -1.61 -11.66 -5.82
CA ILE A 68 -2.07 -11.00 -7.06
C ILE A 68 -2.70 -9.64 -6.76
N SER A 69 -3.57 -9.55 -5.74
CA SER A 69 -4.16 -8.30 -5.29
C SER A 69 -3.10 -7.31 -4.79
N ALA A 70 -2.12 -7.78 -3.99
CA ALA A 70 -1.02 -6.94 -3.51
C ALA A 70 -0.13 -6.46 -4.67
N THR A 71 0.20 -7.32 -5.64
CA THR A 71 0.95 -6.95 -6.85
C THR A 71 0.22 -5.85 -7.60
N LEU A 72 -1.10 -5.98 -7.77
CA LEU A 72 -1.91 -5.00 -8.49
C LEU A 72 -1.87 -3.63 -7.80
N ILE A 73 -2.00 -3.60 -6.47
CA ILE A 73 -1.91 -2.36 -5.68
C ILE A 73 -0.50 -1.76 -5.77
N VAL A 74 0.55 -2.57 -5.66
CA VAL A 74 1.95 -2.09 -5.74
C VAL A 74 2.27 -1.54 -7.12
N ILE A 75 1.85 -2.20 -8.20
CA ILE A 75 2.02 -1.69 -9.57
C ILE A 75 1.28 -0.37 -9.72
N CYS A 76 0.02 -0.29 -9.25
CA CYS A 76 -0.73 0.97 -9.28
C CYS A 76 0.00 2.07 -8.51
N GLY A 77 0.54 1.76 -7.34
CA GLY A 77 1.33 2.67 -6.52
C GLY A 77 2.56 3.19 -7.27
N ILE A 78 3.35 2.31 -7.88
CA ILE A 78 4.54 2.70 -8.67
C ILE A 78 4.16 3.59 -9.86
N ILE A 79 3.04 3.30 -10.54
CA ILE A 79 2.59 4.11 -11.67
C ILE A 79 2.08 5.48 -11.18
N ASP A 80 1.36 5.53 -10.06
CA ASP A 80 0.90 6.79 -9.43
C ASP A 80 2.09 7.68 -9.05
N ASP A 81 3.07 7.07 -8.42
CA ASP A 81 4.35 7.63 -8.03
C ASP A 81 5.15 8.21 -9.21
N TYR A 82 5.09 7.56 -10.39
CA TYR A 82 5.81 8.00 -11.58
C TYR A 82 5.03 8.97 -12.47
N LYS A 83 3.70 8.82 -12.58
CA LYS A 83 2.85 9.55 -13.55
C LYS A 83 1.82 10.49 -12.93
N HIS A 84 1.71 10.55 -11.60
CA HIS A 84 0.63 11.25 -10.88
C HIS A 84 -0.75 10.88 -11.43
N LEU A 85 -1.21 9.67 -11.11
CA LEU A 85 -2.48 9.19 -11.61
C LEU A 85 -3.65 9.96 -10.96
N ASN A 86 -4.75 10.06 -11.70
CA ASN A 86 -5.97 10.63 -11.13
C ASN A 86 -6.50 9.69 -10.04
N HIS A 87 -6.86 10.25 -8.88
CA HIS A 87 -7.33 9.51 -7.69
C HIS A 87 -8.46 8.51 -8.00
N LYS A 88 -9.30 8.79 -9.00
CA LYS A 88 -10.39 7.87 -9.45
C LYS A 88 -9.85 6.53 -9.97
N TRP A 89 -8.74 6.54 -10.71
CA TRP A 89 -8.14 5.32 -11.24
C TRP A 89 -7.54 4.47 -10.13
N ARG A 90 -6.83 5.11 -9.20
CA ARG A 90 -6.25 4.44 -8.05
C ARG A 90 -7.31 3.76 -7.19
N LEU A 91 -8.39 4.48 -6.85
CA LEU A 91 -9.53 3.90 -6.13
C LEU A 91 -10.15 2.72 -6.89
N GLY A 92 -10.29 2.83 -8.22
CA GLY A 92 -10.77 1.74 -9.07
C GLY A 92 -9.92 0.48 -8.94
N VAL A 93 -8.59 0.61 -9.02
CA VAL A 93 -7.66 -0.52 -8.92
C VAL A 93 -7.67 -1.13 -7.52
N GLU A 94 -7.67 -0.31 -6.46
CA GLU A 94 -7.75 -0.78 -5.07
C GLU A 94 -9.06 -1.54 -4.80
N MET A 95 -10.19 -1.05 -5.34
CA MET A 95 -11.48 -1.74 -5.25
C MET A 95 -11.45 -3.09 -5.97
N ILE A 96 -10.90 -3.14 -7.19
CA ILE A 96 -10.77 -4.40 -7.95
C ILE A 96 -9.88 -5.40 -7.19
N ALA A 97 -8.72 -4.95 -6.71
CA ALA A 97 -7.81 -5.78 -5.91
C ALA A 97 -8.49 -6.33 -4.65
N THR A 98 -9.29 -5.50 -3.97
CA THR A 98 -10.01 -5.90 -2.76
C THR A 98 -11.12 -6.90 -3.08
N LEU A 99 -11.91 -6.65 -4.13
CA LEU A 99 -12.92 -7.60 -4.58
C LEU A 99 -12.30 -8.95 -4.94
N MET A 100 -11.16 -8.94 -5.64
CA MET A 100 -10.45 -10.18 -5.97
C MET A 100 -10.03 -10.97 -4.73
N MET A 101 -9.54 -10.26 -3.72
CA MET A 101 -9.13 -10.83 -2.45
C MET A 101 -10.32 -11.43 -1.68
N ILE A 102 -11.49 -10.80 -1.74
CA ILE A 102 -12.71 -11.30 -1.09
C ILE A 102 -13.26 -12.52 -1.82
N THR A 103 -13.51 -12.41 -3.13
CA THR A 103 -14.24 -13.45 -3.88
C THR A 103 -13.43 -14.72 -4.09
N TRP A 104 -12.14 -14.61 -4.40
CA TRP A 104 -11.29 -15.77 -4.67
C TRP A 104 -10.29 -16.06 -3.54
N GLY A 105 -9.92 -15.04 -2.77
CA GLY A 105 -9.07 -15.21 -1.60
C GLY A 105 -9.84 -15.57 -0.33
N GLY A 106 -11.17 -15.39 -0.29
CA GLY A 106 -12.00 -15.70 0.88
C GLY A 106 -11.63 -14.89 2.14
N MET A 107 -10.95 -13.75 1.99
CA MET A 107 -10.57 -12.89 3.10
C MET A 107 -11.56 -11.74 3.21
N GLU A 108 -12.36 -11.78 4.27
CA GLU A 108 -13.44 -10.84 4.50
C GLU A 108 -13.61 -10.59 6.00
N ILE A 109 -13.94 -9.35 6.38
CA ILE A 109 -14.21 -8.97 7.77
C ILE A 109 -15.64 -9.40 8.12
N THR A 110 -15.78 -10.61 8.64
CA THR A 110 -17.10 -11.18 9.00
C THR A 110 -17.58 -10.81 10.40
N ASN A 111 -16.66 -10.46 11.29
CA ASN A 111 -16.93 -10.13 12.69
C ASN A 111 -15.98 -9.00 13.13
N LEU A 112 -16.52 -7.93 13.70
CA LEU A 112 -15.76 -6.81 14.28
C LEU A 112 -15.31 -7.09 15.73
N GLY A 113 -15.74 -8.21 16.30
CA GLY A 113 -15.53 -8.58 17.68
C GLY A 113 -16.40 -7.76 18.63
N ASN A 114 -16.04 -7.79 19.90
CA ASN A 114 -16.76 -7.10 20.97
C ASN A 114 -16.26 -5.66 21.17
N LEU A 115 -16.49 -4.78 20.19
CA LEU A 115 -15.98 -3.41 20.22
C LEU A 115 -16.52 -2.56 21.38
N PHE A 116 -17.74 -2.84 21.85
CA PHE A 116 -18.45 -2.02 22.84
C PHE A 116 -18.73 -2.75 24.16
N GLY A 117 -18.23 -3.97 24.35
CA GLY A 117 -18.53 -4.78 25.54
C GLY A 117 -19.88 -5.52 25.51
N PHE A 118 -20.77 -5.23 24.56
CA PHE A 118 -22.12 -5.83 24.46
C PHE A 118 -22.17 -7.21 23.78
N GLY A 119 -21.05 -7.72 23.28
CA GLY A 119 -20.94 -8.98 22.55
C GLY A 119 -20.39 -8.80 21.13
N ASP A 120 -20.15 -9.92 20.45
CA ASP A 120 -19.57 -9.94 19.10
C ASP A 120 -20.50 -9.33 18.05
N ILE A 121 -19.97 -8.37 17.28
CA ILE A 121 -20.69 -7.72 16.19
C ILE A 121 -20.42 -8.48 14.89
N LYS A 122 -21.38 -9.30 14.47
CA LYS A 122 -21.34 -10.03 13.19
C LYS A 122 -21.90 -9.17 12.05
N LEU A 123 -21.19 -9.15 10.92
CA LEU A 123 -21.47 -8.20 9.83
C LEU A 123 -22.46 -8.74 8.81
N GLY A 124 -22.55 -10.07 8.67
CA GLY A 124 -23.44 -10.71 7.71
C GLY A 124 -23.25 -10.15 6.29
N ASN A 125 -24.33 -9.74 5.65
CA ASN A 125 -24.32 -9.23 4.27
C ASN A 125 -23.53 -7.91 4.09
N LEU A 126 -23.25 -7.16 5.16
CA LEU A 126 -22.45 -5.93 5.10
C LEU A 126 -20.94 -6.18 5.13
N SER A 127 -20.53 -7.43 5.39
CA SER A 127 -19.14 -7.84 5.51
C SER A 127 -18.30 -7.44 4.29
N THR A 128 -18.86 -7.57 3.09
CA THR A 128 -18.14 -7.26 1.84
C THR A 128 -17.94 -5.75 1.70
N THR A 129 -19.00 -4.98 1.88
CA THR A 129 -18.95 -3.51 1.80
C THR A 129 -17.99 -2.94 2.85
N ILE A 130 -18.06 -3.43 4.09
CA ILE A 130 -17.18 -2.98 5.16
C ILE A 130 -15.72 -3.37 4.87
N THR A 131 -15.46 -4.55 4.33
CA THR A 131 -14.11 -4.96 3.94
C THR A 131 -13.54 -4.05 2.85
N ILE A 132 -14.33 -3.71 1.83
CA ILE A 132 -13.92 -2.76 0.78
C ILE A 132 -13.57 -1.40 1.38
N ILE A 133 -14.44 -0.85 2.22
CA ILE A 133 -14.20 0.43 2.89
C ILE A 133 -12.95 0.37 3.78
N ALA A 134 -12.76 -0.72 4.52
CA ALA A 134 -11.62 -0.89 5.43
C ALA A 134 -10.29 -0.96 4.67
N VAL A 135 -10.23 -1.74 3.57
CA VAL A 135 -9.00 -1.89 2.78
C VAL A 135 -8.69 -0.61 2.01
N VAL A 136 -9.63 -0.11 1.21
CA VAL A 136 -9.45 1.10 0.39
C VAL A 136 -9.25 2.33 1.29
N GLY A 137 -10.03 2.42 2.37
CA GLY A 137 -9.89 3.48 3.36
C GLY A 137 -8.54 3.42 4.08
N GLY A 138 -8.08 2.23 4.48
CA GLY A 138 -6.78 2.05 5.11
C GLY A 138 -5.61 2.48 4.21
N ILE A 139 -5.66 2.15 2.92
CA ILE A 139 -4.63 2.56 1.95
C ILE A 139 -4.62 4.08 1.76
N ASN A 140 -5.80 4.71 1.64
CA ASN A 140 -5.91 6.14 1.36
C ASN A 140 -5.82 7.02 2.62
N ALA A 141 -6.04 6.50 3.81
CA ALA A 141 -6.01 7.26 5.07
C ALA A 141 -4.68 8.00 5.25
N PHE A 142 -3.55 7.36 4.92
CA PHE A 142 -2.24 7.98 5.03
C PHE A 142 -2.07 9.16 4.06
N LEU A 143 -2.58 9.04 2.82
CA LEU A 143 -2.55 10.12 1.84
C LEU A 143 -3.39 11.30 2.29
N ILE A 144 -4.62 11.03 2.72
CA ILE A 144 -5.56 12.06 3.19
C ILE A 144 -4.97 12.80 4.38
N TRP A 145 -4.36 12.09 5.34
CA TRP A 145 -3.74 12.71 6.50
C TRP A 145 -2.56 13.63 6.12
N SER A 146 -1.71 13.19 5.20
CA SER A 146 -0.60 14.01 4.68
C SER A 146 -1.11 15.29 4.00
N MET A 147 -2.18 15.19 3.20
CA MET A 147 -2.81 16.36 2.56
C MET A 147 -3.39 17.34 3.59
N VAL A 148 -4.15 16.83 4.58
CA VAL A 148 -4.71 17.65 5.66
C VAL A 148 -3.59 18.37 6.43
N LEU A 149 -2.48 17.70 6.72
CA LEU A 149 -1.33 18.31 7.38
C LEU A 149 -0.74 19.45 6.54
N MET A 150 -0.58 19.26 5.22
CA MET A 150 -0.07 20.30 4.33
C MET A 150 -1.01 21.51 4.21
N GLU A 151 -2.32 21.31 4.29
CA GLU A 151 -3.31 22.38 4.33
C GLU A 151 -3.20 23.20 5.62
N GLN A 152 -3.07 22.53 6.78
CA GLN A 152 -2.85 23.21 8.07
C GLN A 152 -1.53 23.99 8.12
N LEU A 153 -0.51 23.54 7.38
CA LEU A 153 0.78 24.21 7.27
C LEU A 153 0.83 25.30 6.18
N GLY A 154 -0.27 25.54 5.47
CA GLY A 154 -0.34 26.56 4.41
C GLY A 154 0.45 26.24 3.13
N ALA A 155 0.99 25.03 3.00
CA ALA A 155 1.81 24.60 1.86
C ALA A 155 0.98 24.20 0.62
N TYR A 156 -0.34 24.15 0.75
CA TYR A 156 -1.24 23.69 -0.32
C TYR A 156 -1.54 24.76 -1.39
N HIS A 157 -1.34 26.05 -1.10
CA HIS A 157 -1.68 27.17 -1.99
C HIS A 157 -0.48 27.86 -2.68
N SER A 158 0.71 27.28 -2.57
CA SER A 158 1.93 27.68 -3.30
C SER A 158 2.34 26.61 -4.31
#